data_AF-A0A4R6C3S1-F1
#
_entry.id   AF-A0A4R6C3S1-F1
#
_cell.length_a   1.000
_cell.length_b   1.000
_cell.length_c   1.000
_cell.angle_alpha   90.00
_cell.angle_beta   90.00
_cell.angle_gamma   90.00
#
_symmetry.space_group_name_H-M   'P 1'
#
loop_
_entity.id
_entity.type
_entity.pdbx_description
1 polymer ?
#
loop_
_entity_poly.entity_id
_entity_poly.type
_entity_poly.pdbx_seq_one_letter_code
_entity_poly.pdbx_strand_id
1 'polypeptide(L)'
;MEYIKSQMESFADTGASIDEIKISEPMWIRGNRTVKIYWQGPKDRYRLIHLNERGHYDRSGKWVETKGKGAIDRAMRAGREAYFEAIKIAIGGMI
;
A
#
# COMPACT_ATOMS: atom_id res chain seq x y z
N MET A 1 2.45 1.08 8.74
CA MET A 1 3.24 0.18 7.86
C MET A 1 2.84 -1.27 8.05
N GLU A 2 2.66 -1.72 9.30
CA GLU A 2 2.25 -3.08 9.67
C GLU A 2 1.03 -3.61 8.90
N TYR A 3 -0.06 -2.84 8.81
CA TYR A 3 -1.25 -3.24 8.05
C TYR A 3 -1.00 -3.54 6.57
N ILE A 4 -0.15 -2.75 5.90
CA ILE A 4 0.19 -2.97 4.50
C ILE A 4 1.00 -4.25 4.36
N LYS A 5 1.98 -4.46 5.24
CA LYS A 5 2.80 -5.67 5.23
C LYS A 5 1.94 -6.92 5.44
N SER A 6 1.09 -6.92 6.46
CA SER A 6 0.18 -8.04 6.77
C SER A 6 -0.77 -8.37 5.61
N GLN A 7 -1.36 -7.36 4.95
CA GLN A 7 -2.20 -7.62 3.78
C GLN A 7 -1.40 -8.22 2.61
N MET A 8 -0.14 -7.83 2.46
CA MET A 8 0.75 -8.33 1.39
C MET A 8 1.32 -9.72 1.66
N GLU A 9 1.44 -10.14 2.92
CA GLU A 9 1.88 -11.49 3.31
C GLU A 9 0.97 -12.58 2.74
N SER A 10 -0.34 -12.32 2.65
CA SER A 10 -1.33 -13.30 2.17
C SER A 10 -1.10 -13.77 0.72
N PHE A 11 -0.34 -13.02 -0.07
CA PHE A 11 0.07 -13.37 -1.43
C PHE A 11 1.58 -13.19 -1.66
N ALA A 12 2.35 -13.18 -0.57
CA ALA A 12 3.79 -13.10 -0.66
C ALA A 12 4.34 -14.40 -1.23
N ASP A 13 4.98 -14.28 -2.38
CA ASP A 13 5.78 -15.36 -2.97
C ASP A 13 7.18 -15.36 -2.31
N THR A 14 8.07 -14.50 -2.79
CA THR A 14 9.45 -14.37 -2.25
C THR A 14 9.59 -13.34 -1.13
N GLY A 15 8.49 -12.70 -0.68
CA GLY A 15 8.54 -11.57 0.27
C GLY A 15 9.07 -10.25 -0.32
N ALA A 16 9.68 -10.26 -1.50
CA ALA A 16 10.31 -9.08 -2.11
C ALA A 16 9.38 -7.86 -2.28
N SER A 17 8.08 -8.08 -2.53
CA SER A 17 7.12 -6.97 -2.61
C SER A 17 6.92 -6.26 -1.28
N ILE A 18 7.19 -6.94 -0.16
CA ILE A 18 7.16 -6.38 1.20
C ILE A 18 8.48 -5.66 1.50
N ASP A 19 9.60 -6.25 1.10
CA ASP A 19 10.94 -5.70 1.35
C ASP A 19 11.16 -4.33 0.69
N GLU A 20 10.56 -4.14 -0.50
CA GLU A 20 10.71 -2.91 -1.28
C GLU A 20 9.69 -1.82 -0.94
N ILE A 21 8.76 -2.05 0.01
CA ILE A 21 7.81 -1.00 0.39
C ILE A 21 8.56 0.10 1.14
N LYS A 22 8.37 1.33 0.66
CA LYS A 22 8.84 2.55 1.29
C LYS A 22 7.68 3.49 1.57
N ILE A 23 7.88 4.35 2.56
CA ILE A 23 6.97 5.44 2.91
C ILE A 23 7.72 6.75 2.76
N SER A 24 7.07 7.77 2.20
CA SER A 24 7.66 9.11 2.17
C SER A 24 7.53 9.78 3.53
N GLU A 25 8.35 10.79 3.78
CA GLU A 25 7.98 11.79 4.77
C GLU A 25 6.66 12.48 4.39
N PRO A 26 5.90 13.00 5.38
CA PRO A 26 4.68 13.73 5.07
C PRO A 26 5.01 15.01 4.28
N MET A 27 4.30 15.19 3.16
CA MET A 27 4.53 16.27 2.20
C MET A 27 3.23 16.97 1.81
N TRP A 28 3.32 18.15 1.21
CA TRP A 28 2.15 18.88 0.72
C TRP A 28 1.96 18.59 -0.77
N ILE A 29 0.75 18.14 -1.15
CA ILE A 29 0.37 17.92 -2.55
C ILE A 29 -0.98 18.58 -2.77
N ARG A 30 -1.02 19.61 -3.63
CA ARG A 30 -2.25 20.36 -3.97
C ARG A 30 -3.05 20.79 -2.71
N GLY A 31 -2.35 21.33 -1.72
CA GLY A 31 -2.96 21.79 -0.46
C GLY A 31 -3.33 20.67 0.54
N ASN A 32 -3.07 19.40 0.23
CA ASN A 32 -3.35 18.28 1.14
C ASN A 32 -2.04 17.74 1.74
N ARG A 33 -1.99 17.60 3.07
CA ARG A 33 -0.93 16.86 3.75
C ARG A 33 -1.03 15.38 3.38
N THR A 34 0.00 14.88 2.72
CA THR A 34 0.00 13.58 2.04
C THR A 34 1.22 12.76 2.43
N VAL A 35 1.05 11.46 2.62
CA VAL A 35 2.13 10.48 2.75
C VAL A 35 2.01 9.51 1.58
N LYS A 36 3.12 9.22 0.89
CA LYS A 36 3.14 8.26 -0.22
C LYS A 36 3.65 6.91 0.25
N ILE A 37 2.98 5.85 -0.16
CA ILE A 37 3.51 4.49 -0.14
C ILE A 37 3.95 4.14 -1.55
N TYR A 38 5.16 3.62 -1.70
CA TYR A 38 5.76 3.29 -2.98
C TYR A 38 6.70 2.10 -2.86
N TRP A 39 7.12 1.56 -4.01
CA TRP A 39 8.05 0.43 -4.08
C TRP A 39 9.38 0.92 -4.66
N GLN A 40 10.45 0.66 -3.94
CA GLN A 40 11.81 1.01 -4.37
C GLN A 40 12.80 -0.03 -3.88
N GLY A 41 13.51 -0.64 -4.83
CA GLY A 41 14.57 -1.61 -4.56
C GLY A 41 15.05 -2.29 -5.84
N PRO A 42 16.04 -3.19 -5.73
CA PRO A 42 16.74 -3.79 -6.88
C PRO A 42 15.88 -4.77 -7.71
N LYS A 43 14.70 -5.17 -7.23
CA LYS A 43 13.78 -6.09 -7.90
C LYS A 43 12.64 -5.37 -8.61
N ASP A 44 12.67 -4.04 -8.66
CA ASP A 44 11.73 -3.19 -9.41
C ASP A 44 10.25 -3.54 -9.18
N ARG A 45 9.85 -3.85 -7.94
CA ARG A 45 8.49 -4.33 -7.64
C ARG A 45 7.40 -3.31 -7.96
N TYR A 46 7.74 -2.03 -8.13
CA TYR A 46 6.83 -1.00 -8.65
C TYR A 46 6.20 -1.39 -10.01
N ARG A 47 6.91 -2.19 -10.82
CA ARG A 47 6.42 -2.70 -12.12
C ARG A 47 5.39 -3.81 -12.00
N LEU A 48 5.31 -4.49 -10.85
CA LEU A 48 4.44 -5.65 -10.65
C LEU A 48 3.28 -5.34 -9.72
N ILE A 49 3.47 -4.40 -8.80
CA ILE A 49 2.50 -4.16 -7.73
C ILE A 49 1.13 -3.73 -8.26
N HIS A 50 1.09 -2.96 -9.35
CA HIS A 50 -0.17 -2.53 -9.94
C HIS A 50 -0.94 -3.69 -10.58
N LEU A 51 -0.23 -4.70 -11.13
CA LEU A 51 -0.83 -5.93 -11.63
C LEU A 51 -1.38 -6.77 -10.48
N ASN A 52 -0.65 -6.86 -9.37
CA ASN A 52 -1.11 -7.54 -8.16
C ASN A 52 -2.36 -6.91 -7.57
N GLU A 53 -2.48 -5.58 -7.60
CA GLU A 53 -3.60 -4.86 -7.02
C GLU A 53 -4.85 -4.88 -7.90
N ARG A 54 -4.69 -5.00 -9.23
CA ARG A 54 -5.79 -4.78 -10.19
C ARG A 54 -6.14 -5.99 -11.04
N GLY A 55 -5.28 -7.00 -11.12
CA GLY A 55 -5.34 -8.02 -12.16
C GLY A 55 -4.63 -7.57 -13.45
N HIS A 56 -4.49 -8.50 -14.40
CA HIS A 56 -3.84 -8.25 -15.68
C HIS A 56 -4.28 -9.25 -16.75
N TYR A 57 -4.02 -8.94 -18.03
CA TYR A 57 -4.15 -9.90 -19.11
C TYR A 57 -2.87 -10.75 -19.22
N ASP A 58 -3.02 -12.06 -19.37
CA ASP A 58 -1.90 -12.93 -19.71
C ASP A 58 -1.53 -12.82 -21.21
N ARG A 59 -0.49 -13.57 -21.61
CA ARG A 59 0.00 -13.55 -23.00
C ARG A 59 -1.02 -14.05 -24.03
N SER A 60 -2.04 -14.79 -23.61
CA SER A 60 -3.12 -15.27 -24.47
C SER A 60 -4.27 -14.26 -24.59
N GLY A 61 -4.20 -13.13 -23.88
CA GLY A 61 -5.27 -12.15 -23.82
C GLY A 61 -6.39 -12.52 -22.84
N LYS A 62 -6.19 -13.53 -21.98
CA LYS A 62 -7.14 -13.90 -20.94
C LYS A 62 -6.93 -13.02 -19.71
N TRP A 63 -8.03 -12.51 -19.13
CA TRP A 63 -7.98 -11.78 -17.87
C TRP A 63 -7.63 -12.72 -16.70
N VAL A 64 -6.67 -12.30 -15.88
CA VAL A 64 -6.20 -13.00 -14.68
C VAL A 64 -6.45 -12.13 -13.46
N GLU A 65 -7.27 -12.66 -12.56
CA GLU A 65 -7.48 -12.10 -11.23
C GLU A 65 -6.33 -12.52 -10.31
N THR A 66 -5.70 -11.56 -9.66
CA THR A 66 -4.59 -11.80 -8.73
C THR A 66 -5.09 -12.01 -7.31
N LYS A 67 -4.44 -12.91 -6.55
CA LYS A 67 -4.76 -13.15 -5.13
C LYS A 67 -4.63 -11.88 -4.27
N GLY A 68 -3.74 -10.98 -4.64
CA GLY A 68 -3.49 -9.71 -3.95
C GLY A 68 -4.43 -8.57 -4.33
N LYS A 69 -5.46 -8.81 -5.13
CA LYS A 69 -6.35 -7.74 -5.59
C LYS A 69 -7.03 -7.03 -4.41
N GLY A 70 -6.99 -5.71 -4.44
CA GLY A 70 -7.57 -4.84 -3.42
C GLY A 70 -6.86 -4.90 -2.06
N ALA A 71 -5.71 -5.58 -1.95
CA ALA A 71 -4.99 -5.68 -0.68
C ALA A 71 -4.43 -4.34 -0.24
N ILE A 72 -3.92 -3.54 -1.20
CA ILE A 72 -3.42 -2.19 -0.91
C ILE A 72 -4.60 -1.29 -0.55
N ASP A 73 -5.69 -1.31 -1.31
CA ASP A 73 -6.87 -0.50 -0.98
C ASP A 73 -7.42 -0.82 0.42
N ARG A 74 -7.53 -2.10 0.79
CA ARG A 74 -7.92 -2.52 2.15
C ARG A 74 -6.96 -1.99 3.20
N ALA A 75 -5.66 -2.12 2.98
CA ALA A 75 -4.66 -1.61 3.92
C ALA A 75 -4.71 -0.07 4.06
N MET A 76 -4.98 0.65 2.97
CA MET A 76 -5.13 2.11 2.98
C MET A 76 -6.37 2.54 3.75
N ARG A 77 -7.49 1.81 3.65
CA ARG A 77 -8.71 2.09 4.43
C ARG A 77 -8.47 1.85 5.92
N ALA A 78 -7.90 0.70 6.30
CA ALA A 78 -7.57 0.40 7.69
C ALA A 78 -6.57 1.40 8.28
N GLY A 79 -5.53 1.76 7.51
CA GLY A 79 -4.53 2.74 7.94
C GLY A 79 -5.09 4.16 8.10
N ARG A 80 -6.10 4.54 7.31
CA ARG A 80 -6.78 5.84 7.41
C ARG A 80 -7.49 6.00 8.75
N GLU A 81 -8.23 4.98 9.19
CA GLU A 81 -8.92 5.00 10.48
C GLU A 81 -7.92 5.17 11.62
N ALA A 82 -6.86 4.34 11.63
CA ALA A 82 -5.79 4.43 12.62
C ALA A 82 -5.11 5.82 12.63
N TYR A 83 -4.86 6.41 11.46
CA TYR A 83 -4.31 7.76 11.36
C TYR A 83 -5.25 8.82 11.95
N PHE A 84 -6.53 8.79 11.62
CA PHE A 84 -7.47 9.78 12.14
C PHE A 84 -7.68 9.63 13.65
N GLU A 85 -7.73 8.41 14.18
CA GLU A 85 -7.78 8.19 15.63
C GLU A 85 -6.52 8.74 16.33
N ALA A 86 -5.33 8.50 15.78
CA ALA A 86 -4.09 9.07 16.31
C ALA A 86 -4.11 10.61 16.32
N ILE A 87 -4.62 11.24 15.25
CA ILE A 87 -4.77 12.70 15.18
C ILE A 87 -5.81 13.22 16.18
N LYS A 88 -6.96 12.53 16.33
CA LYS A 88 -7.97 12.90 17.33
C LYS A 88 -7.41 12.84 18.74
N ILE A 89 -6.64 11.81 19.08
CA ILE A 89 -5.99 11.68 20.39
C ILE A 89 -4.96 12.80 20.58
N ALA A 90 -4.11 13.05 19.59
CA ALA A 90 -3.08 14.06 19.67
C ALA A 90 -3.66 15.48 19.82
N ILE A 91 -4.73 15.81 19.11
CA ILE A 91 -5.39 17.12 19.18
C ILE A 91 -6.33 17.21 20.39
N GLY A 92 -7.08 16.15 20.68
CA GLY A 92 -8.03 16.09 21.79
C GLY A 92 -7.38 16.00 23.17
N GLY A 93 -6.12 15.55 23.26
CA GLY A 93 -5.30 15.64 24.47
C GLY A 93 -4.57 16.98 24.62
N MET A 94 -4.71 17.90 23.66
CA MET A 94 -4.17 19.27 23.70
C MET A 94 -5.21 20.32 24.12
N ILE A 95 -6.40 19.90 24.57
CA ILE A 95 -7.47 20.72 25.14
C ILE A 95 -7.86 20.14 26.49
#